data_AF-A0A2E4YB76-F1
#
_entry.id   AF-A0A2E4YB76-F1
#
_cell.length_a   1.000
_cell.length_b   1.000
_cell.length_c   1.000
_cell.angle_alpha   90.00
_cell.angle_beta   90.00
_cell.angle_gamma   90.00
#
_symmetry.space_group_name_H-M   'P 1'
#
loop_
_entity.id
_entity.type
_entity.pdbx_description
1 polymer ?
#
loop_
_entity_poly.entity_id
_entity_poly.type
_entity_poly.pdbx_seq_one_letter_code
_entity_poly.pdbx_strand_id
1 'polypeptide(L)'
;MLGVAFWGLAHLWANGDLASILMFGSFTIWGMVRFASLWGVQGRTSGHPSIVWDAVTILLGSLFYSVIVVYHGHLFGAGLNFD
;
A
#
# COMPACT_ATOMS: atom_id res chain seq x y z
N MET A 1 5.36 -6.95 -0.58
CA MET A 1 6.38 -7.22 0.47
C MET A 1 7.72 -6.63 0.10
N LEU A 2 8.25 -6.91 -1.09
CA LEU A 2 9.50 -6.34 -1.62
C LEU A 2 9.54 -4.79 -1.61
N GLY A 3 8.43 -4.12 -1.96
CA GLY A 3 8.33 -2.65 -1.88
C GLY A 3 8.51 -2.09 -0.46
N VAL A 4 7.96 -2.75 0.56
CA VAL A 4 8.13 -2.34 1.97
C VAL A 4 9.59 -2.54 2.41
N ALA A 5 10.23 -3.62 1.96
CA ALA A 5 11.63 -3.87 2.27
C ALA A 5 12.58 -2.84 1.64
N PHE A 6 12.37 -2.48 0.36
CA PHE A 6 13.17 -1.45 -0.29
C PHE A 6 12.91 -0.05 0.29
N TRP A 7 11.66 0.27 0.59
CA TRP A 7 11.31 1.54 1.24
C TRP A 7 11.98 1.69 2.61
N GLY A 8 11.93 0.64 3.45
CA GLY A 8 12.59 0.65 4.75
C GLY A 8 14.11 0.76 4.64
N LEU A 9 14.72 0.04 3.69
CA LEU A 9 16.16 0.12 3.44
C LEU A 9 16.60 1.52 2.96
N ALA A 10 15.80 2.16 2.10
CA ALA A 10 16.06 3.53 1.67
C ALA A 10 15.98 4.54 2.84
N HIS A 11 15.06 4.34 3.79
CA HIS A 11 14.96 5.18 4.98
C HIS A 11 16.15 5.01 5.91
N LEU A 12 16.61 3.77 6.13
CA LEU A 12 17.81 3.49 6.92
C LEU A 12 19.08 4.04 6.27
N TRP A 13 19.14 4.04 4.93
CA TRP A 13 20.24 4.65 4.19
C TRP A 13 20.28 6.16 4.37
N ALA A 14 19.11 6.81 4.40
CA ALA A 14 19.01 8.26 4.55
C ALA A 14 19.11 8.73 6.01
N ASN A 15 18.64 7.94 6.98
CA ASN A 15 18.54 8.32 8.39
C ASN A 15 18.91 7.15 9.31
N GLY A 16 19.97 7.34 10.10
CA GLY A 16 20.57 6.33 10.98
C GLY A 16 20.31 6.55 12.47
N ASP A 17 19.26 7.27 12.87
CA ASP A 17 18.91 7.45 14.27
C ASP A 17 18.22 6.19 14.86
N LEU A 18 18.21 6.09 16.19
CA LEU A 18 17.71 4.89 16.88
C LEU A 18 16.21 4.62 16.61
N ALA A 19 15.38 5.67 16.52
CA ALA A 19 13.96 5.49 16.26
C ALA A 19 13.74 4.97 14.83
N SER A 20 14.46 5.53 13.86
CA SER A 20 14.47 5.06 12.47
C SER A 20 14.93 3.60 12.36
N ILE A 21 16.01 3.23 13.05
CA ILE A 21 16.53 1.85 13.06
C ILE A 21 15.48 0.87 13.59
N LEU A 22 14.85 1.19 14.71
CA LEU A 22 13.83 0.32 15.31
C LEU A 22 12.62 0.19 14.38
N MET A 23 12.09 1.29 13.87
CA MET A 23 10.87 1.26 13.05
C MET A 23 11.12 0.66 11.66
N PHE A 24 12.03 1.23 10.88
CA PHE A 24 12.28 0.80 9.50
C PHE A 24 13.05 -0.51 9.45
N GLY A 25 13.93 -0.79 10.41
CA GLY A 25 14.62 -2.07 10.52
C GLY A 25 13.65 -3.22 10.78
N SER A 26 12.73 -3.08 11.72
CA SER A 26 11.69 -4.10 11.97
C SER A 26 10.82 -4.36 10.74
N PHE A 27 10.38 -3.31 10.03
CA PHE A 27 9.58 -3.48 8.81
C PHE A 27 10.38 -4.10 7.66
N THR A 28 11.66 -3.76 7.52
CA THR A 28 12.55 -4.33 6.50
C THR A 28 12.75 -5.82 6.74
N ILE A 29 13.09 -6.20 7.98
CA ILE A 29 13.28 -7.61 8.37
C ILE A 29 11.98 -8.39 8.16
N TRP A 30 10.86 -7.87 8.67
CA TRP A 30 9.56 -8.52 8.50
C TRP A 30 9.17 -8.69 7.03
N GLY A 31 9.38 -7.66 6.20
CA GLY A 31 9.08 -7.68 4.77
C GLY A 31 9.90 -8.75 4.03
N MET A 32 11.18 -8.89 4.37
CA MET A 32 12.07 -9.93 3.83
C MET A 32 11.65 -11.32 4.28
N VAL A 33 11.37 -11.53 5.58
CA VAL A 33 10.88 -12.81 6.11
C VAL A 33 9.60 -13.21 5.39
N ARG A 34 8.62 -12.30 5.29
CA ARG A 34 7.34 -12.60 4.64
C ARG A 34 7.50 -12.93 3.17
N PHE A 35 8.41 -12.24 2.49
CA PHE A 35 8.72 -12.51 1.10
C PHE A 35 9.36 -13.89 0.91
N ALA A 36 10.37 -14.23 1.72
CA ALA A 36 11.01 -15.55 1.70
C ALA A 36 10.02 -16.68 2.05
N SER A 37 9.16 -16.48 3.06
CA SER A 37 8.12 -17.45 3.44
C SER A 37 7.12 -17.73 2.31
N LEU A 38 6.88 -16.76 1.43
CA LEU A 38 5.92 -16.88 0.33
C LEU A 38 6.58 -17.18 -1.03
N TRP A 39 7.91 -17.13 -1.12
CA TRP A 39 8.67 -17.29 -2.36
C TRP A 39 8.41 -18.65 -3.04
N GLY A 40 8.09 -19.69 -2.28
CA GLY A 40 7.78 -21.04 -2.79
C GLY A 40 6.31 -21.47 -2.66
N VAL A 41 5.45 -20.65 -2.05
CA VAL A 41 4.05 -21.01 -1.74
C VAL A 41 3.08 -20.54 -2.82
N GLN A 42 3.59 -20.10 -3.98
CA GLN A 42 2.75 -19.75 -5.14
C GLN A 42 2.19 -21.01 -5.81
N GLY A 43 1.26 -21.67 -5.13
CA GLY A 43 0.21 -22.40 -5.81
C GLY A 43 -0.58 -21.39 -6.63
N ARG A 44 -0.58 -21.55 -7.95
CA ARG A 44 -1.40 -20.74 -8.86
C ARG A 44 -2.87 -21.00 -8.55
N THR A 45 -3.45 -20.22 -7.66
CA THR A 45 -4.89 -19.98 -7.67
C THR A 45 -5.16 -18.83 -8.62
N SER A 46 -4.82 -19.03 -9.89
CA SER A 46 -5.35 -18.19 -10.94
C SER A 46 -6.78 -18.67 -11.17
N GLY A 47 -7.72 -18.20 -10.35
CA GLY A 47 -9.12 -18.17 -10.80
C GLY A 47 -9.16 -17.46 -12.16
N HIS A 48 -10.05 -17.89 -13.06
CA HIS A 48 -10.17 -17.23 -14.36
C HIS A 48 -10.36 -15.72 -14.13
N PRO A 49 -9.53 -14.86 -14.77
CA PRO A 49 -9.70 -13.42 -14.65
C PRO A 49 -11.11 -13.06 -15.10
N SER A 50 -11.88 -12.45 -14.20
CA SER A 50 -13.28 -12.12 -14.44
C SER A 50 -13.39 -10.62 -14.61
N ILE A 51 -13.81 -10.21 -15.81
CA ILE A 51 -14.09 -8.81 -16.15
C ILE A 51 -15.14 -8.18 -15.22
N VAL A 52 -15.98 -9.00 -14.58
CA VAL A 52 -16.97 -8.53 -13.60
C VAL A 52 -16.27 -7.96 -12.37
N TRP A 53 -15.22 -8.61 -11.89
CA TRP A 53 -14.46 -8.11 -10.73
C TRP A 53 -13.70 -6.84 -11.07
N ASP A 54 -13.13 -6.74 -12.28
CA ASP A 54 -12.49 -5.51 -12.75
C ASP A 54 -13.49 -4.35 -12.81
N ALA A 55 -14.68 -4.59 -13.37
CA ALA A 55 -15.75 -3.59 -13.43
C ALA A 55 -16.23 -3.16 -12.05
N VAL A 56 -16.39 -4.11 -11.13
CA VAL A 56 -16.76 -3.84 -9.72
C VAL A 56 -15.68 -3.02 -9.02
N THR A 57 -14.40 -3.35 -9.22
CA THR A 57 -13.28 -2.60 -8.64
C THR A 57 -13.23 -1.18 -9.17
N ILE A 58 -13.42 -0.97 -10.48
CA ILE A 58 -13.47 0.37 -11.07
C ILE A 58 -14.66 1.15 -10.51
N LEU A 59 -15.85 0.56 -10.48
CA LEU A 59 -17.06 1.19 -9.95
C LEU A 59 -16.92 1.59 -8.48
N LEU A 60 -16.49 0.65 -7.62
CA LEU A 60 -16.31 0.91 -6.20
C LEU A 60 -15.18 1.91 -5.96
N GLY A 61 -14.05 1.77 -6.66
CA GLY A 61 -12.92 2.70 -6.55
C GLY A 61 -13.32 4.13 -6.91
N SER A 62 -14.02 4.30 -8.04
CA SER A 62 -14.53 5.60 -8.46
C SER A 62 -15.58 6.16 -7.50
N LEU A 63 -16.44 5.31 -6.93
CA LEU A 63 -17.43 5.71 -5.92
C LEU A 63 -16.76 6.18 -4.63
N PHE A 64 -15.79 5.43 -4.10
CA PHE A 64 -15.07 5.85 -2.90
C PHE A 64 -14.27 7.13 -3.14
N TYR A 65 -13.61 7.24 -4.30
CA TYR A 65 -12.91 8.45 -4.68
C TYR A 65 -13.84 9.67 -4.72
N SER A 66 -15.01 9.55 -5.36
CA SER A 66 -15.96 10.67 -5.47
C SER A 66 -16.51 11.08 -4.10
N VAL A 67 -16.83 10.11 -3.22
CA VAL A 67 -17.25 10.38 -1.85
C VAL A 67 -16.14 11.13 -1.09
N ILE A 68 -14.90 10.65 -1.15
CA ILE A 68 -13.79 11.30 -0.45
C ILE A 68 -13.56 12.72 -0.98
N VAL A 69 -13.64 12.94 -2.30
CA VAL A 69 -13.49 14.26 -2.92
C VAL A 69 -14.61 15.21 -2.48
N VAL A 70 -15.87 14.77 -2.53
CA VAL A 70 -17.03 15.59 -2.14
C VAL A 70 -16.97 15.95 -0.66
N TYR A 71 -16.61 14.99 0.19
CA TYR A 71 -16.55 15.20 1.64
C TYR A 71 -15.17 15.62 2.13
N HIS A 72 -14.20 15.91 1.25
CA HIS A 72 -12.82 16.20 1.64
C HIS A 72 -12.74 17.36 2.63
N GLY A 73 -13.52 18.41 2.40
CA GLY A 73 -13.63 19.55 3.32
C GLY A 73 -14.20 19.18 4.69
N HIS A 74 -15.14 18.24 4.75
CA HIS A 74 -15.75 17.79 6.01
C HIS A 74 -14.88 16.77 6.77
N LEU A 75 -14.16 15.93 6.03
CA LEU A 75 -13.27 14.89 6.57
C LEU A 75 -11.93 15.46 7.03
N PHE A 76 -11.40 16.47 6.34
CA PHE A 76 -10.03 16.96 6.53
C PHE A 76 -9.93 18.47 6.78
N GLY A 77 -11.04 19.20 6.80
CA GLY A 77 -11.07 20.64 7.12
C GLY A 77 -10.60 21.58 6.01
N ALA A 78 -10.18 21.05 4.86
CA ALA A 78 -9.74 21.81 3.69
C ALA A 78 -10.53 21.39 2.45
N GLY A 79 -11.22 22.35 1.82
CA GLY A 79 -11.94 22.13 0.57
C GLY A 79 -10.97 21.98 -0.61
N LEU A 80 -11.37 21.18 -1.60
CA LEU A 80 -10.67 21.09 -2.87
C LEU A 80 -11.15 22.22 -3.78
N ASN A 81 -10.24 23.09 -4.23
CA ASN A 81 -10.51 24.06 -5.29
C ASN A 81 -9.93 23.48 -6.59
N PHE A 82 -10.74 23.40 -7.64
CA PHE A 82 -10.36 22.86 -8.95
C PHE A 82 -10.14 23.99 -9.99
N ASP A 83 -9.79 25.17 -9.52
CA ASP A 83 -9.54 26.37 -10.33
C ASP A 83 -8.20 26.30 -11.08
#